data_AF-A0A6V7PGR4-F1
#
_entry.id   AF-A0A6V7PGR4-F1
#
_cell.length_a   1.000
_cell.length_b   1.000
_cell.length_c   1.000
_cell.angle_alpha   90.00
_cell.angle_beta   90.00
_cell.angle_gamma   90.00
#
_symmetry.space_group_name_H-M   'P 1'
#
loop_
_entity.id
_entity.type
_entity.pdbx_description
1 polymer ?
#
loop_
_entity_poly.entity_id
_entity_poly.type
_entity_poly.pdbx_seq_one_letter_code
_entity_poly.pdbx_strand_id
1 'polypeptide(L)'
;MKKKQQQQQQQQQKQQEQRCYRLLSAAEKRSDAYKRVAAADRLQLQRRALRSPHNLLQEEHSFDPWRVLVICILLNLTKGTQVRDALPSLFNLCPTAEATTSVATKEIEKVIKSLGMQRRRAKLIKRFTKEYLSHDWTHVTQLCGVGKYAADAYAIFCAGKPESVIPRDHKLVDYWKFLHSRKTTIDKA
;
A
#
# COMPACT_ATOMS: atom_id res chain seq x y z
N MET A 1 -1.77 -45.94 -3.46
CA MET A 1 -2.67 -44.90 -2.90
C MET A 1 -2.02 -43.98 -1.87
N LYS A 2 -1.31 -44.49 -0.85
CA LYS A 2 -0.73 -43.67 0.25
C LYS A 2 0.24 -42.55 -0.20
N LYS A 3 1.13 -42.78 -1.18
CA LYS A 3 2.07 -41.76 -1.70
C LYS A 3 1.38 -40.55 -2.36
N LYS A 4 0.27 -40.75 -3.07
CA LYS A 4 -0.51 -39.67 -3.70
C LYS A 4 -1.20 -38.79 -2.66
N GLN A 5 -1.78 -39.39 -1.62
CA GLN A 5 -2.41 -38.65 -0.50
C GLN A 5 -1.38 -37.83 0.30
N GLN A 6 -0.19 -38.39 0.54
CA GLN A 6 0.88 -37.70 1.27
C GLN A 6 1.46 -36.51 0.49
N GLN A 7 1.62 -36.64 -0.84
CA GLN A 7 1.99 -35.51 -1.71
C GLN A 7 0.91 -34.42 -1.75
N GLN A 8 -0.37 -34.80 -1.81
CA GLN A 8 -1.49 -33.85 -1.78
C GLN A 8 -1.55 -33.06 -0.47
N GLN A 9 -1.36 -33.72 0.68
CA GLN A 9 -1.29 -33.05 1.99
C GLN A 9 -0.12 -32.07 2.08
N GLN A 10 1.07 -32.45 1.63
CA GLN A 10 2.23 -31.55 1.62
C GLN A 10 2.02 -30.32 0.71
N GLN A 11 1.34 -30.50 -0.43
CA GLN A 11 1.02 -29.40 -1.34
C GLN A 11 0.00 -28.44 -0.73
N GLN A 12 -1.03 -28.96 -0.06
CA GLN A 12 -2.03 -28.17 0.66
C GLN A 12 -1.40 -27.40 1.82
N GLN A 13 -0.50 -28.04 2.59
CA GLN A 13 0.20 -27.41 3.70
C GLN A 13 1.09 -26.25 3.24
N LYS A 14 1.89 -26.45 2.16
CA LYS A 14 2.70 -25.37 1.56
C LYS A 14 1.85 -24.21 1.03
N GLN A 15 0.72 -24.50 0.39
CA GLN A 15 -0.20 -23.45 -0.10
C GLN A 15 -0.84 -22.68 1.06
N GLN A 16 -1.20 -23.37 2.15
CA GLN A 16 -1.76 -22.77 3.35
C GLN A 16 -0.72 -21.91 4.09
N GLU A 17 0.51 -22.38 4.22
CA GLU A 17 1.64 -21.62 4.76
C GLU A 17 1.94 -20.38 3.92
N GLN A 18 1.98 -20.49 2.58
CA GLN A 18 2.13 -19.34 1.68
C GLN A 18 0.96 -18.36 1.70
N ARG A 19 -0.22 -18.81 2.12
CA ARG A 19 -1.42 -17.96 2.28
C ARG A 19 -1.46 -17.29 3.65
N CYS A 20 -0.89 -17.89 4.69
CA CYS A 20 -0.71 -17.30 6.03
C CYS A 20 0.49 -16.33 6.09
N TYR A 21 1.60 -16.67 5.43
CA TYR A 21 2.48 -15.66 4.85
C TYR A 21 1.63 -14.82 3.87
N ARG A 22 2.01 -13.72 3.24
CA ARG A 22 1.04 -12.84 2.50
C ARG A 22 -0.12 -12.22 3.29
N LEU A 23 -0.95 -12.95 4.04
CA LEU A 23 -2.04 -12.37 4.84
C LEU A 23 -1.53 -11.90 6.20
N LEU A 24 -2.25 -10.93 6.78
CA LEU A 24 -2.07 -10.49 8.16
C LEU A 24 -3.04 -11.27 9.05
N SER A 25 -2.53 -11.76 10.18
CA SER A 25 -3.35 -12.26 11.29
C SER A 25 -4.24 -11.15 11.86
N ALA A 26 -5.26 -11.52 12.64
CA ALA A 26 -6.15 -10.55 13.28
C ALA A 26 -5.39 -9.58 14.19
N ALA A 27 -4.37 -10.08 14.92
CA ALA A 27 -3.51 -9.27 15.78
C ALA A 27 -2.64 -8.30 14.96
N GLU A 28 -1.98 -8.77 13.91
CA GLU A 28 -1.15 -7.90 13.06
C GLU A 28 -1.96 -6.78 12.40
N LYS A 29 -3.21 -7.05 11.99
CA LYS A 29 -4.13 -6.01 11.47
C LYS A 29 -4.43 -4.89 12.47
N ARG A 30 -4.24 -5.14 13.77
CA ARG A 30 -4.46 -4.16 14.84
C ARG A 30 -3.15 -3.60 15.41
N SER A 31 -2.03 -3.80 14.71
CA SER A 31 -0.75 -3.23 15.10
C SER A 31 -0.77 -1.69 15.05
N ASP A 32 -0.14 -1.07 16.02
CA ASP A 32 0.08 0.37 16.11
C ASP A 32 0.80 0.98 14.89
N ALA A 33 1.51 0.14 14.12
CA ALA A 33 2.12 0.52 12.85
C ALA A 33 1.09 0.91 11.78
N TYR A 34 -0.12 0.35 11.86
CA TYR A 34 -1.18 0.53 10.87
C TYR A 34 -2.29 1.48 11.35
N LYS A 35 -2.14 2.08 12.54
CA LYS A 35 -3.08 3.08 13.08
C LYS A 35 -3.20 4.29 12.16
N ARG A 36 -4.41 4.82 12.05
CA ARG A 36 -4.73 6.06 11.33
C ARG A 36 -3.91 7.22 11.88
N VAL A 37 -3.14 7.85 11.00
CA VAL A 37 -2.32 9.03 11.31
C VAL A 37 -3.20 10.28 11.33
N ALA A 38 -3.03 11.13 12.35
CA ALA A 38 -3.76 12.39 12.47
C ALA A 38 -3.32 13.41 11.39
N ALA A 39 -4.11 14.46 11.15
CA ALA A 39 -3.74 15.49 10.19
C ALA A 39 -2.44 16.24 10.58
N ALA A 40 -2.26 16.54 11.88
CA ALA A 40 -1.08 17.22 12.39
C ALA A 40 0.21 16.40 12.18
N ASP A 41 0.16 15.10 12.48
CA ASP A 41 1.31 14.19 12.36
C ASP A 41 1.78 14.03 10.91
N ARG A 42 0.85 14.08 9.94
CA ARG A 42 1.15 13.99 8.50
C ARG A 42 2.14 15.07 8.04
N LEU A 43 1.95 16.31 8.49
CA LEU A 43 2.83 17.43 8.12
C LEU A 43 4.24 17.26 8.67
N GLN A 44 4.38 16.72 9.88
CA GLN A 44 5.68 16.48 10.49
C GLN A 44 6.44 15.36 9.77
N LEU A 45 5.74 14.30 9.37
CA LEU A 45 6.31 13.16 8.64
C LEU A 45 6.73 13.54 7.22
N GLN A 46 5.99 14.45 6.55
CA GLN A 46 6.36 14.96 5.23
C GLN A 46 7.75 15.60 5.22
N ARG A 47 8.13 16.34 6.27
CA ARG A 47 9.48 16.93 6.38
C ARG A 47 10.59 15.88 6.47
N ARG A 48 10.26 14.65 6.84
CA ARG A 48 11.20 13.52 6.97
C ARG A 48 11.20 12.60 5.75
N ALA A 49 10.41 12.89 4.71
CA ALA A 49 10.32 12.03 3.53
C ALA A 49 11.67 11.93 2.82
N LEU A 50 12.38 10.82 3.07
CA LEU A 50 13.69 10.56 2.49
C LEU A 50 13.53 10.00 1.09
N ARG A 51 14.11 10.69 0.11
CA ARG A 51 14.30 10.16 -1.23
C ARG A 51 15.39 9.10 -1.21
N SER A 52 15.05 7.93 -1.72
CA SER A 52 15.96 6.81 -1.92
C SER A 52 16.39 6.74 -3.39
N PRO A 53 17.49 6.03 -3.71
CA PRO A 53 17.85 5.73 -5.09
C PRO A 53 16.82 4.83 -5.82
N HIS A 54 15.85 4.24 -5.10
CA HIS A 54 14.86 3.33 -5.67
C HIS A 54 13.68 4.03 -6.33
N ASN A 55 13.46 5.33 -6.05
CA ASN A 55 12.43 6.17 -6.65
C ASN A 55 11.04 5.51 -6.67
N LEU A 56 10.61 5.02 -5.51
CA LEU A 56 9.29 4.42 -5.37
C LEU A 56 8.20 5.50 -5.47
N LEU A 57 7.09 5.18 -6.13
CA LEU A 57 5.95 6.10 -6.28
C LEU A 57 5.40 6.56 -4.93
N GLN A 58 5.49 5.71 -3.90
CA GLN A 58 5.05 6.03 -2.55
C GLN A 58 5.90 7.13 -1.91
N GLU A 59 7.19 7.26 -2.24
CA GLU A 59 8.06 8.32 -1.72
C GLU A 59 7.56 9.69 -2.19
N GLU A 60 7.27 9.80 -3.50
CA GLU A 60 6.80 11.02 -4.15
C GLU A 60 5.42 11.47 -3.65
N HIS A 61 4.60 10.53 -3.18
CA HIS A 61 3.23 10.78 -2.74
C HIS A 61 3.03 10.65 -1.22
N SER A 62 4.11 10.50 -0.44
CA SER A 62 4.09 10.28 1.01
C SER A 62 3.37 11.37 1.82
N PHE A 63 3.26 12.58 1.27
CA PHE A 63 2.51 13.69 1.85
C PHE A 63 1.00 13.42 1.96
N ASP A 64 0.46 12.49 1.17
CA ASP A 64 -0.96 12.14 1.18
C ASP A 64 -1.12 10.60 1.29
N PRO A 65 -1.50 10.10 2.48
CA PRO A 65 -1.68 8.67 2.68
C PRO A 65 -2.78 8.04 1.82
N TRP A 66 -3.79 8.81 1.41
CA TRP A 66 -4.81 8.31 0.48
C TRP A 66 -4.18 8.04 -0.89
N ARG A 67 -3.34 8.95 -1.41
CA ARG A 67 -2.61 8.74 -2.68
C ARG A 67 -1.69 7.53 -2.60
N VAL A 68 -0.93 7.36 -1.52
CA VAL A 68 -0.06 6.19 -1.32
C VAL A 68 -0.85 4.89 -1.41
N LEU A 69 -2.01 4.82 -0.75
CA LEU A 69 -2.86 3.63 -0.77
C LEU A 69 -3.50 3.38 -2.15
N VAL A 70 -3.93 4.42 -2.86
CA VAL A 70 -4.41 4.31 -4.26
C VAL A 70 -3.31 3.80 -5.18
N ILE A 71 -2.08 4.29 -5.03
CA ILE A 71 -0.91 3.80 -5.78
C ILE A 71 -0.68 2.32 -5.51
N CYS A 72 -0.74 1.89 -4.25
CA CYS A 72 -0.64 0.47 -3.90
C CYS A 72 -1.75 -0.38 -4.53
N ILE A 73 -2.98 0.12 -4.61
CA ILE A 73 -4.09 -0.56 -5.30
C ILE A 73 -3.76 -0.76 -6.79
N LEU A 74 -3.18 0.25 -7.45
CA LEU A 74 -2.84 0.23 -8.88
C LEU A 74 -1.63 -0.64 -9.21
N LEU A 75 -0.64 -0.72 -8.31
CA LEU A 75 0.58 -1.53 -8.50
C LEU A 75 0.33 -3.04 -8.45
N ASN A 76 -0.86 -3.49 -8.01
CA ASN A 76 -1.21 -4.91 -7.96
C ASN A 76 -1.18 -5.55 -9.36
N LEU A 77 -0.13 -6.32 -9.68
CA LEU A 77 0.09 -6.95 -10.99
C LEU A 77 0.22 -5.94 -12.15
N THR A 78 0.80 -4.76 -11.89
CA THR A 78 1.12 -3.77 -12.93
C THR A 78 2.52 -3.22 -12.72
N LYS A 79 3.24 -2.93 -13.81
CA LYS A 79 4.59 -2.35 -13.75
C LYS A 79 4.52 -0.94 -13.17
N GLY A 80 5.48 -0.59 -12.31
CA GLY A 80 5.56 0.73 -11.72
C GLY A 80 5.63 1.87 -12.73
N THR A 81 6.31 1.65 -13.87
CA THR A 81 6.38 2.64 -14.96
C THR A 81 5.01 2.97 -15.55
N GLN A 82 4.18 1.95 -15.83
CA GLN A 82 2.82 2.18 -16.33
C GLN A 82 1.97 2.95 -15.33
N VAL A 83 2.07 2.62 -14.03
CA VAL A 83 1.35 3.36 -12.99
C VAL A 83 1.83 4.80 -12.94
N ARG A 84 3.15 5.02 -12.94
CA ARG A 84 3.79 6.34 -12.96
C ARG A 84 3.22 7.23 -14.06
N ASP A 85 3.11 6.71 -15.27
CA ASP A 85 2.60 7.44 -16.44
C ASP A 85 1.12 7.82 -16.29
N ALA A 86 0.33 7.01 -15.57
CA ALA A 86 -1.09 7.26 -15.34
C ALA A 86 -1.38 8.21 -14.16
N LEU A 87 -0.45 8.38 -13.22
CA LEU A 87 -0.68 9.16 -12.00
C LEU A 87 -1.02 10.63 -12.26
N PRO A 88 -0.35 11.37 -13.18
CA PRO A 88 -0.68 12.77 -13.43
C PRO A 88 -2.13 12.94 -13.87
N SER A 89 -2.59 12.14 -14.83
CA SER A 89 -3.98 12.17 -15.31
C SER A 89 -4.97 11.76 -14.21
N LEU A 90 -4.64 10.74 -13.43
CA LEU A 90 -5.50 10.26 -12.34
C LEU A 90 -5.65 11.31 -11.24
N PHE A 91 -4.56 11.90 -10.76
CA PHE A 91 -4.60 12.88 -9.68
C PHE A 91 -4.98 14.29 -10.15
N ASN A 92 -4.96 14.58 -11.44
CA ASN A 92 -5.65 15.75 -11.99
C ASN A 92 -7.17 15.55 -11.94
N LEU A 93 -7.67 14.37 -12.33
CA LEU A 93 -9.09 14.04 -12.24
C LEU A 93 -9.58 13.88 -10.78
N CYS A 94 -8.73 13.31 -9.92
CA CYS A 94 -9.01 12.94 -8.54
C CYS A 94 -7.98 13.61 -7.59
N PRO A 95 -8.04 14.93 -7.38
CA PRO A 95 -7.00 15.66 -6.66
C PRO A 95 -6.93 15.30 -5.17
N THR A 96 -8.07 15.00 -4.55
CA THR A 96 -8.17 14.56 -3.16
C THR A 96 -9.14 13.40 -3.02
N ALA A 97 -9.13 12.75 -1.86
CA ALA A 97 -10.11 11.73 -1.50
C ALA A 97 -11.56 12.26 -1.61
N GLU A 98 -11.81 13.47 -1.11
CA GLU A 98 -13.11 14.13 -1.12
C GLU A 98 -13.58 14.37 -2.56
N ALA A 99 -12.75 14.99 -3.40
CA ALA A 99 -13.08 15.26 -4.79
C ALA A 99 -13.39 13.96 -5.57
N THR A 100 -12.65 12.89 -5.28
CA THR A 100 -12.86 11.57 -5.90
C THR A 100 -14.25 11.00 -5.62
N THR A 101 -14.93 11.38 -4.53
CA THR A 101 -16.28 10.89 -4.23
C THR A 101 -17.32 11.35 -5.26
N SER A 102 -17.11 12.51 -5.89
CA SER A 102 -17.98 13.08 -6.93
C SER A 102 -17.62 12.63 -8.34
N VAL A 103 -16.37 12.19 -8.58
CA VAL A 103 -15.94 11.70 -9.90
C VAL A 103 -16.69 10.42 -10.30
N ALA A 104 -17.25 10.38 -11.50
CA ALA A 104 -17.91 9.19 -12.00
C ALA A 104 -16.92 8.03 -12.19
N THR A 105 -17.30 6.82 -11.75
CA THR A 105 -16.43 5.62 -11.84
C THR A 105 -15.93 5.36 -13.25
N LYS A 106 -16.74 5.67 -14.29
CA LYS A 106 -16.36 5.51 -15.70
C LYS A 106 -15.23 6.46 -16.11
N GLU A 107 -15.12 7.65 -15.54
CA GLU A 107 -14.02 8.58 -15.85
C GLU A 107 -12.71 8.07 -15.27
N ILE A 108 -12.73 7.54 -14.03
CA ILE A 108 -11.58 6.86 -13.44
C ILE A 108 -11.17 5.66 -14.29
N GLU A 109 -12.13 4.85 -14.74
CA GLU A 109 -11.90 3.70 -15.62
C GLU A 109 -11.18 4.09 -16.91
N LYS A 110 -11.59 5.20 -17.56
CA LYS A 110 -10.97 5.71 -18.79
C LYS A 110 -9.52 6.09 -18.54
N VAL A 111 -9.24 6.82 -17.46
CA VAL A 111 -7.88 7.29 -17.13
C VAL A 111 -6.93 6.13 -16.85
N ILE A 112 -7.39 5.10 -16.14
CA ILE A 112 -6.53 3.94 -15.78
C ILE A 112 -6.63 2.78 -16.79
N LYS A 113 -7.22 3.00 -17.97
CA LYS A 113 -7.50 1.96 -18.96
C LYS A 113 -6.25 1.17 -19.37
N SER A 114 -5.11 1.86 -19.52
CA SER A 114 -3.82 1.26 -19.92
C SER A 114 -3.23 0.32 -18.86
N LEU A 115 -3.69 0.39 -17.61
CA LEU A 115 -3.14 -0.41 -16.51
C LEU A 115 -3.75 -1.82 -16.44
N GLY A 116 -4.83 -2.08 -17.19
CA GLY A 116 -5.60 -3.31 -17.12
C GLY A 116 -6.46 -3.42 -15.85
N MET A 117 -7.43 -4.34 -15.86
CA MET A 117 -8.42 -4.52 -14.78
C MET A 117 -9.15 -3.22 -14.37
N GLN A 118 -9.22 -2.24 -15.27
CA GLN A 118 -9.64 -0.87 -15.04
C GLN A 118 -11.03 -0.77 -14.43
N ARG A 119 -11.98 -1.59 -14.89
CA ARG A 119 -13.35 -1.66 -14.35
C ARG A 119 -13.36 -2.01 -12.86
N ARG A 120 -12.60 -3.05 -12.50
CA ARG A 120 -12.50 -3.54 -11.12
C ARG A 120 -11.75 -2.54 -10.25
N ARG A 121 -10.66 -1.98 -10.76
CA ARG A 121 -9.84 -1.00 -10.06
C ARG A 121 -10.58 0.31 -9.81
N ALA A 122 -11.28 0.84 -10.80
CA ALA A 122 -12.07 2.07 -10.63
C ALA A 122 -13.17 1.89 -9.57
N LYS A 123 -13.89 0.76 -9.60
CA LYS A 123 -14.87 0.42 -8.55
C LYS A 123 -14.21 0.28 -7.18
N LEU A 124 -13.05 -0.36 -7.10
CA LEU A 124 -12.30 -0.53 -5.86
C LEU A 124 -11.83 0.82 -5.31
N ILE A 125 -11.25 1.70 -6.15
CA ILE A 125 -10.83 3.05 -5.75
C ILE A 125 -12.01 3.85 -5.20
N LYS A 126 -13.17 3.83 -5.86
CA LYS A 126 -14.38 4.52 -5.37
C LYS A 126 -14.83 4.00 -4.02
N ARG A 127 -14.89 2.67 -3.85
CA ARG A 127 -15.28 2.04 -2.58
C ARG A 127 -14.27 2.36 -1.47
N PHE A 128 -12.98 2.12 -1.74
CA PHE A 128 -11.88 2.42 -0.85
C PHE A 128 -11.93 3.88 -0.38
N THR A 129 -12.13 4.82 -1.30
CA THR A 129 -12.14 6.24 -0.97
C THR A 129 -13.31 6.62 -0.06
N LYS A 130 -14.50 6.05 -0.29
CA LYS A 130 -15.65 6.24 0.61
C LYS A 130 -15.38 5.69 2.01
N GLU A 131 -14.82 4.49 2.11
CA GLU A 131 -14.44 3.88 3.40
C GLU A 131 -13.32 4.68 4.08
N TYR A 132 -12.33 5.16 3.32
CA TYR A 132 -11.21 5.96 3.83
C TYR A 132 -11.67 7.26 4.49
N LEU A 133 -12.68 7.93 3.91
CA LEU A 133 -13.26 9.15 4.46
C LEU A 133 -14.21 8.90 5.63
N SER A 134 -14.63 7.66 5.89
CA SER A 134 -15.47 7.35 7.03
C SER A 134 -14.70 7.45 8.36
N HIS A 135 -15.45 7.57 9.46
CA HIS A 135 -14.90 7.64 10.81
C HIS A 135 -14.81 6.25 11.48
N ASP A 136 -15.23 5.19 10.80
CA ASP A 136 -15.43 3.85 11.39
C ASP A 136 -14.16 3.01 11.46
N TRP A 137 -13.08 3.47 10.82
CA TRP A 137 -11.82 2.75 10.77
C TRP A 137 -10.74 3.45 11.61
N THR A 138 -9.95 2.60 12.26
CA THR A 138 -8.83 2.97 13.13
C THR A 138 -7.50 2.49 12.58
N HIS A 139 -7.52 1.41 11.78
CA HIS A 139 -6.33 0.82 11.17
C HIS A 139 -6.54 0.66 9.66
N VAL A 140 -5.54 1.02 8.86
CA VAL A 140 -5.67 1.01 7.38
C VAL A 140 -6.00 -0.38 6.82
N THR A 141 -5.64 -1.44 7.51
CA THR A 141 -5.94 -2.84 7.14
C THR A 141 -7.44 -3.19 7.22
N GLN A 142 -8.27 -2.31 7.78
CA GLN A 142 -9.73 -2.45 7.78
C GLN A 142 -10.34 -2.00 6.44
N LEU A 143 -9.62 -1.19 5.66
CA LEU A 143 -10.10 -0.62 4.41
C LEU A 143 -10.06 -1.64 3.27
N CYS A 144 -11.06 -1.62 2.41
CA CYS A 144 -11.09 -2.52 1.25
C CYS A 144 -9.90 -2.25 0.32
N GLY A 145 -9.28 -3.33 -0.19
CA GLY A 145 -8.10 -3.22 -1.07
C GLY A 145 -6.77 -3.02 -0.34
N VAL A 146 -6.76 -2.87 0.99
CA VAL A 146 -5.52 -2.76 1.79
C VAL A 146 -5.11 -4.14 2.32
N GLY A 147 -4.21 -4.79 1.58
CA GLY A 147 -3.50 -5.99 2.05
C GLY A 147 -2.19 -5.67 2.77
N LYS A 148 -1.42 -6.70 3.15
CA LYS A 148 -0.13 -6.51 3.85
C LYS A 148 0.80 -5.53 3.14
N TYR A 149 0.93 -5.67 1.82
CA TYR A 149 1.76 -4.77 1.01
C TYR A 149 1.40 -3.28 1.21
N ALA A 150 0.13 -2.94 1.05
CA ALA A 150 -0.34 -1.56 1.20
C ALA A 150 -0.25 -1.07 2.65
N ALA A 151 -0.49 -1.96 3.62
CA ALA A 151 -0.37 -1.63 5.05
C ALA A 151 1.09 -1.36 5.45
N ASP A 152 2.05 -2.17 4.97
CA ASP A 152 3.48 -1.94 5.20
C ASP A 152 3.95 -0.65 4.53
N ALA A 153 3.50 -0.38 3.29
CA ALA A 153 3.79 0.89 2.62
C ALA A 153 3.24 2.08 3.42
N TYR A 154 2.01 1.99 3.94
CA TYR A 154 1.45 3.01 4.82
C TYR A 154 2.29 3.22 6.08
N ALA A 155 2.68 2.14 6.77
CA ALA A 155 3.49 2.25 7.98
C ALA A 155 4.84 2.95 7.70
N ILE A 156 5.48 2.60 6.59
CA ILE A 156 6.79 3.15 6.19
C ILE A 156 6.67 4.62 5.75
N PHE A 157 5.80 4.92 4.79
CA PHE A 157 5.78 6.22 4.12
C PHE A 157 4.84 7.25 4.78
N CYS A 158 3.79 6.78 5.46
CA CYS A 158 2.72 7.64 5.96
C CYS A 158 2.70 7.76 7.48
N ALA A 159 2.95 6.66 8.20
CA ALA A 159 2.98 6.64 9.67
C ALA A 159 4.37 6.88 10.25
N GLY A 160 5.42 6.79 9.42
CA GLY A 160 6.80 7.00 9.86
C GLY A 160 7.28 5.94 10.86
N LYS A 161 6.78 4.71 10.76
CA LYS A 161 7.09 3.58 11.65
C LYS A 161 7.76 2.41 10.90
N PRO A 162 8.85 2.64 10.15
CA PRO A 162 9.48 1.59 9.35
C PRO A 162 10.06 0.45 10.20
N GLU A 163 10.49 0.73 11.43
CA GLU A 163 10.97 -0.29 12.40
C GLU A 163 9.86 -1.18 12.98
N SER A 164 8.60 -0.74 12.88
CA SER A 164 7.46 -1.50 13.42
C SER A 164 6.88 -2.52 12.42
N VAL A 165 7.48 -2.64 11.23
CA VAL A 165 7.02 -3.54 10.16
C VAL A 165 8.18 -4.27 9.49
N ILE A 166 7.90 -5.47 8.99
CA ILE A 166 8.79 -6.22 8.11
C ILE A 166 8.06 -6.41 6.77
N PRO A 167 8.43 -5.65 5.72
CA PRO A 167 7.80 -5.76 4.41
C PRO A 167 8.17 -7.07 3.72
N ARG A 168 7.27 -7.54 2.85
CA ARG A 168 7.48 -8.75 2.02
C ARG A 168 7.57 -8.45 0.53
N ASP A 169 7.14 -7.26 0.12
CA ASP A 169 7.25 -6.83 -1.27
C ASP A 169 8.71 -6.48 -1.59
N HIS A 170 9.21 -6.98 -2.73
CA HIS A 170 10.61 -6.83 -3.11
C HIS A 170 11.06 -5.36 -3.13
N LYS A 171 10.25 -4.45 -3.66
CA LYS A 171 10.59 -3.03 -3.73
C LYS A 171 10.49 -2.34 -2.38
N LEU A 172 9.52 -2.69 -1.55
CA LEU A 172 9.48 -2.20 -0.17
C LEU A 172 10.65 -2.72 0.66
N VAL A 173 11.09 -3.97 0.45
CA VAL A 173 12.25 -4.54 1.13
C VAL A 173 13.53 -3.77 0.77
N ASP A 174 13.74 -3.45 -0.51
CA ASP A 174 14.88 -2.64 -0.96
C ASP A 174 14.90 -1.29 -0.22
N TYR A 175 13.78 -0.57 -0.23
CA TYR A 175 13.65 0.72 0.46
C TYR A 175 13.83 0.59 1.99
N TRP A 176 13.25 -0.44 2.60
CA TRP A 176 13.35 -0.68 4.04
C TRP A 176 14.79 -0.96 4.46
N LYS A 177 15.55 -1.74 3.69
CA LYS A 177 16.99 -1.95 3.92
C LYS A 177 17.79 -0.66 3.79
N PHE A 178 17.48 0.17 2.79
CA PHE A 178 18.09 1.49 2.64
C PHE A 178 17.87 2.40 3.85
N LEU A 179 16.67 2.40 4.44
CA LEU A 179 16.41 3.15 5.67
C LEU A 179 17.26 2.66 6.85
N HIS A 180 17.41 1.34 7.00
CA HIS A 180 18.17 0.74 8.10
C HIS A 180 19.67 0.96 7.96
N SER A 181 20.23 0.87 6.74
CA SER A 181 21.67 1.10 6.53
C SER A 181 22.09 2.53 6.88
N ARG A 182 21.21 3.52 6.70
CA ARG A 182 21.50 4.91 7.06
C ARG A 182 21.43 5.20 8.56
N LYS A 183 20.50 4.58 9.30
CA LYS A 183 20.42 4.75 10.77
C LYS A 183 21.75 4.33 11.42
N THR A 184 22.30 3.18 11.00
CA THR A 184 23.62 2.70 11.45
C THR A 184 24.78 3.64 11.15
N THR A 185 24.67 4.51 10.15
CA THR A 185 25.71 5.50 9.83
C THR A 185 25.59 6.75 10.69
N ILE A 186 24.36 7.18 11.02
CA ILE A 186 24.11 8.35 11.87
C ILE A 186 24.44 8.04 13.33
N ASP A 187 24.09 6.85 13.83
CA ASP A 187 24.35 6.46 15.22
C ASP A 187 25.84 6.18 15.53
N LYS A 188 26.71 6.21 14.52
CA LYS A 188 28.16 5.99 14.63
C LYS A 188 29.00 7.25 14.40
N ALA A 189 28.37 8.38 14.09
CA ALA A 189 29.02 9.68 13.90
C ALA A 189 28.76 10.57 15.11
#